data_AF-A0A6A8MKZ2-F1
#
_entry.id   AF-A0A6A8MKZ2-F1
#
_cell.length_a   1.000
_cell.length_b   1.000
_cell.length_c   1.000
_cell.angle_alpha   90.00
_cell.angle_beta   90.00
_cell.angle_gamma   90.00
#
_symmetry.space_group_name_H-M   'P 1'
#
loop_
_entity.id
_entity.type
_entity.pdbx_description
1 polymer ?
#
loop_
_entity_poly.entity_id
_entity_poly.type
_entity_poly.pdbx_seq_one_letter_code
_entity_poly.pdbx_strand_id
1 'polypeptide(L)'
;NFENAIQIAIFTGGKSPAMSKKLKIESEKIFKKIITKEDIGQIKIQNIAREHAKNMILTQKERKMYLSSIMNDKEIKQLIKDDQLKKAEKRVNTILRNWK
;
A
#
# COMPACT_ATOMS: atom_id res chain seq x y z
N ASN A 1 -2.87 -11.27 -10.95
CA ASN A 1 -2.07 -10.04 -11.05
C ASN A 1 -2.70 -9.04 -10.10
N PHE A 2 -1.93 -8.47 -9.17
CA PHE A 2 -2.42 -7.53 -8.14
C PHE A 2 -2.29 -6.09 -8.62
N GLU A 3 -2.87 -5.79 -9.79
CA GLU A 3 -2.81 -4.47 -10.45
C GLU A 3 -1.39 -3.86 -10.54
N ASN A 4 -0.35 -4.69 -10.67
CA ASN A 4 1.06 -4.30 -10.61
C ASN A 4 1.48 -3.58 -9.30
N ALA A 5 0.61 -3.51 -8.30
CA ALA A 5 0.89 -2.90 -6.99
C ALA A 5 1.68 -3.84 -6.06
N ILE A 6 1.55 -5.16 -6.26
CA ILE A 6 2.20 -6.17 -5.43
C ILE A 6 2.92 -7.17 -6.34
N GLN A 7 4.21 -7.40 -6.03
CA GLN A 7 5.04 -8.43 -6.66
C GLN A 7 5.51 -9.40 -5.59
N ILE A 8 5.37 -10.70 -5.87
CA ILE A 8 5.79 -11.78 -4.98
C ILE A 8 6.78 -12.66 -5.74
N ALA A 9 7.97 -12.80 -5.18
CA ALA A 9 9.04 -13.64 -5.72
C ALA A 9 9.29 -14.84 -4.81
N ILE A 10 9.49 -16.01 -5.41
CA ILE A 10 9.89 -17.23 -4.71
C ILE A 10 11.19 -17.71 -5.33
N PHE A 11 12.21 -17.91 -4.49
CA PHE A 11 13.56 -18.21 -4.92
C PHE A 11 14.16 -19.36 -4.12
N THR A 12 14.61 -20.41 -4.81
CA THR A 12 15.29 -21.56 -4.21
C THR A 12 16.80 -21.58 -4.48
N GLY A 13 17.43 -20.46 -4.88
CA GLY A 13 18.86 -20.45 -5.20
C GLY A 13 19.26 -21.29 -6.43
N GLY A 14 18.31 -21.56 -7.34
CA GLY A 14 18.52 -22.47 -8.48
C GLY A 14 18.52 -23.96 -8.12
N LYS A 15 18.47 -24.33 -6.83
CA LYS A 15 18.54 -25.73 -6.37
C LYS A 15 17.36 -26.58 -6.82
N SER A 16 16.18 -25.99 -7.00
CA SER A 16 14.99 -26.69 -7.50
C SER A 16 14.01 -25.74 -8.20
N PRO A 17 14.17 -25.53 -9.52
CA PRO A 17 13.22 -24.73 -10.31
C PRO A 17 11.79 -25.29 -10.26
N ALA A 18 11.66 -26.63 -10.24
CA ALA A 18 10.36 -27.30 -10.12
C ALA A 18 9.64 -26.94 -8.82
N MET A 19 10.35 -26.96 -7.68
CA MET A 19 9.75 -26.60 -6.40
C MET A 19 9.42 -25.10 -6.33
N SER A 20 10.28 -24.22 -6.86
CA SER A 20 9.98 -22.79 -6.98
C SER A 20 8.66 -22.54 -7.73
N LYS A 21 8.45 -23.24 -8.86
CA LYS A 21 7.21 -23.15 -9.64
C LYS A 21 5.99 -23.65 -8.85
N LYS A 22 6.11 -24.79 -8.16
CA LYS A 22 5.03 -25.34 -7.32
C LYS A 22 4.63 -24.35 -6.22
N LEU A 23 5.61 -23.85 -5.46
CA LEU A 23 5.37 -22.88 -4.38
C LEU A 23 4.75 -21.59 -4.92
N LYS A 24 5.17 -21.11 -6.10
CA LYS A 24 4.60 -19.92 -6.72
C LYS A 24 3.11 -20.09 -6.96
N ILE A 25 2.71 -21.21 -7.56
CA ILE A 25 1.30 -21.50 -7.88
C ILE A 25 0.46 -21.58 -6.60
N GLU A 26 0.93 -22.30 -5.58
CA GLU A 26 0.20 -22.42 -4.31
C GLU A 26 0.10 -21.08 -3.57
N SER A 27 1.19 -20.32 -3.55
CA SER A 27 1.22 -18.99 -2.94
C SER A 27 0.27 -18.03 -3.64
N GLU A 28 0.23 -18.02 -4.98
CA GLU A 28 -0.70 -17.17 -5.74
C GLU A 28 -2.17 -17.45 -5.37
N LYS A 29 -2.55 -18.71 -5.16
CA LYS A 29 -3.91 -19.08 -4.72
C LYS A 29 -4.24 -18.50 -3.35
N ILE A 30 -3.28 -18.53 -2.42
CA ILE A 30 -3.45 -17.99 -1.07
C ILE A 30 -3.52 -16.47 -1.11
N PHE A 31 -2.56 -15.83 -1.80
CA PHE A 31 -2.48 -14.37 -1.86
C PHE A 31 -3.69 -13.73 -2.51
N LYS A 32 -4.27 -14.36 -3.55
CA LYS A 32 -5.53 -13.89 -4.17
C LYS A 32 -6.74 -13.92 -3.22
N LYS A 33 -6.71 -14.74 -2.17
CA LYS A 33 -7.80 -14.81 -1.18
C LYS A 33 -7.66 -13.77 -0.08
N ILE A 34 -6.44 -13.36 0.26
CA ILE A 34 -6.17 -12.47 1.40
C ILE A 34 -5.98 -11.01 0.99
N ILE A 35 -5.43 -10.75 -0.21
CA ILE A 35 -5.21 -9.38 -0.69
C ILE A 35 -6.51 -8.86 -1.29
N THR A 36 -7.06 -7.81 -0.68
CA THR A 36 -8.31 -7.19 -1.13
C THR A 36 -8.05 -5.99 -2.03
N LYS A 37 -9.12 -5.47 -2.65
CA LYS A 37 -9.07 -4.19 -3.35
C LYS A 37 -8.77 -3.03 -2.41
N GLU A 38 -9.18 -3.13 -1.14
CA GLU A 38 -8.87 -2.10 -0.15
C GLU A 38 -7.38 -2.05 0.14
N ASP A 39 -6.70 -3.20 0.21
CA ASP A 39 -5.23 -3.25 0.36
C ASP A 39 -4.53 -2.54 -0.81
N ILE A 40 -4.97 -2.79 -2.04
CA ILE A 40 -4.42 -2.14 -3.24
C ILE A 40 -4.70 -0.63 -3.21
N GLY A 41 -5.91 -0.22 -2.83
CA GLY A 41 -6.28 1.19 -2.66
C GLY A 41 -5.41 1.89 -1.60
N GLN A 42 -5.17 1.21 -0.48
CA GLN A 42 -4.32 1.71 0.60
C GLN A 42 -2.87 1.87 0.15
N ILE A 43 -2.33 0.94 -0.65
CA ILE A 43 -0.99 1.07 -1.25
C ILE A 43 -0.91 2.32 -2.13
N LYS A 44 -1.90 2.56 -2.99
CA LYS A 44 -1.95 3.73 -3.87
C LYS A 44 -1.97 5.03 -3.07
N ILE A 45 -2.85 5.12 -2.06
CA ILE A 45 -2.97 6.30 -1.19
C ILE A 45 -1.69 6.53 -0.38
N GLN A 46 -1.07 5.48 0.16
CA GLN A 46 0.19 5.59 0.90
C GLN A 46 1.34 6.08 0.01
N ASN A 47 1.36 5.67 -1.27
CA ASN A 47 2.37 6.14 -2.20
C ASN A 47 2.22 7.65 -2.45
N ILE A 48 1.00 8.13 -2.71
CA ILE A 48 0.71 9.56 -2.88
C ILE A 48 1.10 10.34 -1.62
N ALA A 49 0.68 9.85 -0.44
CA ALA A 49 1.02 10.47 0.83
C ALA A 49 2.53 10.59 1.04
N ARG A 50 3.30 9.57 0.66
CA ARG A 50 4.76 9.56 0.76
C ARG A 50 5.41 10.62 -0.13
N GLU A 51 4.97 10.72 -1.38
CA GLU A 51 5.49 11.73 -2.32
C GLU A 51 5.23 13.15 -1.81
N HIS A 52 4.04 13.43 -1.29
CA HIS A 52 3.72 14.76 -0.75
C HIS A 52 4.50 15.06 0.54
N ALA A 53 4.59 14.09 1.45
CA ALA A 53 5.29 14.22 2.72
C ALA A 53 6.79 14.50 2.56
N LYS A 54 7.43 13.93 1.53
CA LYS A 54 8.86 14.12 1.26
C LYS A 54 9.23 15.60 1.08
N ASN A 55 8.33 16.39 0.50
CA ASN A 55 8.57 17.79 0.19
C ASN A 55 8.14 18.75 1.31
N MET A 56 7.20 18.34 2.17
CA MET A 56 6.65 19.21 3.22
C MET A 56 7.17 18.92 4.63
N ILE A 57 7.56 17.68 4.92
CA ILE A 57 7.99 17.27 6.27
C ILE A 57 9.48 16.99 6.23
N LEU A 58 10.25 17.79 6.97
CA LEU A 58 11.72 17.75 6.94
C LEU A 58 12.28 16.46 7.53
N THR A 59 11.78 16.05 8.70
CA THR A 59 12.37 14.94 9.44
C THR A 59 11.78 13.59 9.05
N GLN A 60 12.62 12.55 9.03
CA GLN A 60 12.17 11.18 8.77
C GLN A 60 11.21 10.67 9.86
N LYS A 61 11.41 11.11 11.10
CA LYS A 61 10.57 10.74 12.25
C LYS A 61 9.13 11.23 12.06
N GLU A 62 8.96 12.51 11.72
CA GLU A 62 7.64 13.08 11.47
C GLU A 62 6.99 12.48 10.22
N ARG A 63 7.76 12.24 9.14
CA ARG A 63 7.23 11.54 7.95
C ARG A 63 6.66 10.16 8.29
N LYS A 64 7.32 9.41 9.17
CA LYS A 64 6.83 8.10 9.63
C LYS A 64 5.54 8.25 10.45
N MET A 65 5.46 9.25 11.32
CA MET A 65 4.25 9.55 12.10
C MET A 65 3.08 9.94 11.19
N TYR A 66 3.34 10.78 10.18
CA TYR A 66 2.38 11.16 9.17
C TYR A 66 1.85 9.97 8.36
N LEU A 67 2.72 9.13 7.81
CA LEU A 67 2.28 7.95 7.05
C LEU A 67 1.49 6.98 7.92
N SER A 68 1.81 6.89 9.22
CA SER A 68 1.03 6.11 10.19
C SER A 68 -0.36 6.71 10.45
N SER A 69 -0.49 8.04 10.50
CA SER A 69 -1.80 8.69 10.64
C SER A 69 -2.68 8.44 9.41
N ILE A 70 -2.12 8.55 8.21
CA ILE A 70 -2.80 8.20 6.95
C ILE A 70 -3.21 6.72 6.91
N MET A 71 -2.36 5.81 7.43
CA MET A 71 -2.69 4.38 7.49
C MET A 71 -3.93 4.09 8.36
N ASN A 72 -4.14 4.88 9.40
CA ASN A 72 -5.12 4.63 10.44
C ASN A 72 -6.34 5.55 10.39
N ASP A 73 -6.36 6.53 9.48
CA ASP A 73 -7.49 7.44 9.28
C ASP A 73 -8.73 6.66 8.78
N LYS A 74 -9.81 6.76 9.56
CA LYS A 74 -11.05 6.01 9.30
C LYS A 74 -11.76 6.50 8.03
N GLU A 75 -11.68 7.79 7.73
CA GLU A 75 -12.31 8.39 6.56
C GLU A 75 -11.60 7.91 5.29
N ILE A 76 -10.26 7.88 5.28
CA ILE A 76 -9.47 7.33 4.18
C ILE A 76 -9.83 5.86 3.93
N LYS A 77 -9.89 5.03 4.99
CA LYS A 77 -10.27 3.61 4.86
C LYS A 77 -11.67 3.45 4.25
N GLN A 78 -12.64 4.25 4.70
CA GLN A 78 -13.99 4.21 4.18
C GLN A 78 -14.04 4.66 2.71
N LEU A 79 -13.36 5.75 2.36
CA LEU A 79 -13.28 6.24 0.99
C LEU A 79 -12.61 5.24 0.04
N ILE A 80 -11.59 4.50 0.49
CA ILE A 80 -11.00 3.40 -0.29
C ILE A 80 -12.01 2.27 -0.49
N LYS A 81 -12.73 1.89 0.57
CA LYS A 81 -13.77 0.85 0.51
C LYS A 81 -14.89 1.21 -0.48
N ASP A 82 -15.24 2.49 -0.56
CA ASP A 82 -16.25 3.01 -1.48
C ASP A 82 -15.71 3.31 -2.89
N ASP A 83 -14.47 2.90 -3.20
CA ASP A 83 -13.75 3.14 -4.47
C ASP A 83 -13.59 4.65 -4.83
N GLN A 84 -13.59 5.52 -3.81
CA GLN A 84 -13.49 6.98 -3.93
C GLN A 84 -12.05 7.49 -3.74
N LEU A 85 -11.08 6.90 -4.47
CA LEU A 85 -9.65 7.21 -4.31
C LEU A 85 -9.31 8.70 -4.44
N LYS A 86 -9.94 9.43 -5.37
CA LYS A 86 -9.74 10.89 -5.53
C LYS A 86 -10.15 11.68 -4.29
N LYS A 87 -11.18 11.23 -3.56
CA LYS A 87 -11.58 11.88 -2.30
C LYS A 87 -10.63 11.50 -1.17
N ALA A 88 -10.19 10.25 -1.12
CA ALA A 88 -9.16 9.82 -0.17
C ALA A 88 -7.87 10.63 -0.34
N GLU A 89 -7.44 10.90 -1.57
CA GLU A 89 -6.31 11.79 -1.86
C GLU A 89 -6.54 13.23 -1.36
N LYS A 90 -7.75 13.79 -1.55
CA LYS A 90 -8.08 15.10 -0.97
C LYS A 90 -7.95 15.10 0.55
N ARG A 91 -8.40 14.03 1.22
CA ARG A 91 -8.28 13.85 2.67
C ARG A 91 -6.81 13.79 3.11
N VAL A 92 -5.95 13.06 2.39
CA VAL A 92 -4.49 13.06 2.61
C VAL A 92 -3.92 14.47 2.57
N ASN A 93 -4.27 15.26 1.55
CA ASN A 93 -3.79 16.64 1.41
C ASN A 93 -4.28 17.54 2.57
N THR A 94 -5.51 17.36 3.03
CA THR A 94 -6.03 18.07 4.20
C THR A 94 -5.24 17.73 5.46
N ILE A 95 -4.94 16.46 5.69
CA ILE A 95 -4.14 16.02 6.85
C ILE A 95 -2.73 16.60 6.77
N LEU A 96 -2.10 16.57 5.59
CA LEU A 96 -0.75 17.10 5.38
C LEU A 96 -0.67 18.61 5.61
N ARG A 97 -1.66 19.38 5.14
CA ARG A 97 -1.71 20.85 5.35
C ARG A 97 -1.80 21.22 6.84
N ASN A 98 -2.43 20.36 7.63
CA ASN A 98 -2.56 20.53 9.07
C ASN A 98 -1.41 19.88 9.85
N TRP A 99 -0.42 19.31 9.15
CA TRP A 99 0.74 18.65 9.74
C TRP A 99 1.78 19.71 10.14
N LYS A 100 2.01 19.84 11.44
CA LYS A 100 3.03 20.74 12.02
C LYS A 100 4.36 20.03 12.12
#